data_AF-A0A3P8JGK2-F1
#
_entry.id   AF-A0A3P8JGK2-F1
#
_cell.length_a   1.000
_cell.length_b   1.000
_cell.length_c   1.000
_cell.angle_alpha   90.00
_cell.angle_beta   90.00
_cell.angle_gamma   90.00
#
_symmetry.space_group_name_H-M   'P 1'
#
loop_
_entity.id
_entity.type
_entity.pdbx_description
1 polymer ?
#
loop_
_entity_poly.entity_id
_entity_poly.type
_entity_poly.pdbx_seq_one_letter_code
_entity_poly.pdbx_strand_id
1 'polypeptide(L)'
;MNQKLQKVYTSMEIQPNFANSGKCYLVGLAVTDDPASLGTEYLEFCRGAKFNPLNRFKAAPGNLISVATLAELEFEDLPENVFTALSDKVKTIFSRKQASDDARFQDVHEAVTTVSEHVQENLTATGQRLAELENAFATLKQDVTSKADQTRQAFSQLKTTLDNTESTTQPRRTLSTGGGGDELLTDC
;
A
#
# COMPACT_ATOMS: atom_id res chain seq x y z
N MET A 1 6.02 -11.14 -8.05
CA MET A 1 7.31 -10.83 -8.72
C MET A 1 8.43 -11.33 -7.81
N ASN A 2 9.55 -11.84 -8.33
CA ASN A 2 10.51 -12.65 -7.56
C ASN A 2 11.17 -11.87 -6.39
N GLN A 3 10.55 -11.91 -5.22
CA GLN A 3 11.03 -11.21 -4.01
C GLN A 3 12.35 -11.79 -3.49
N LYS A 4 12.74 -12.99 -3.93
CA LYS A 4 13.99 -13.65 -3.56
C LYS A 4 15.15 -13.36 -4.50
N LEU A 5 14.96 -12.47 -5.49
CA LEU A 5 15.99 -12.06 -6.47
C LEU A 5 16.63 -13.22 -7.24
N GLN A 6 15.92 -14.33 -7.41
CA GLN A 6 16.48 -15.51 -8.09
C GLN A 6 16.32 -15.41 -9.62
N LYS A 7 17.39 -15.72 -10.36
CA LYS A 7 17.45 -15.82 -11.83
C LYS A 7 17.04 -14.53 -12.51
N VAL A 8 17.75 -13.46 -12.21
CA VAL A 8 17.38 -12.10 -12.59
C VAL A 8 18.38 -11.42 -13.52
N TYR A 9 19.59 -11.96 -13.65
CA TYR A 9 20.60 -11.48 -14.59
C TYR A 9 20.91 -12.53 -15.65
N THR A 10 21.33 -12.08 -16.82
CA THR A 10 21.96 -12.95 -17.81
C THR A 10 23.45 -13.07 -17.52
N SER A 11 24.01 -14.24 -17.76
CA SER A 11 25.43 -14.49 -17.67
C SER A 11 25.88 -15.24 -18.92
N MET A 12 27.02 -14.84 -19.48
CA MET A 12 27.56 -15.44 -20.69
C MET A 12 28.97 -15.97 -20.49
N GLU A 13 29.27 -17.09 -21.16
CA GLU A 13 30.60 -17.66 -21.24
C GLU A 13 31.13 -17.52 -22.67
N ILE A 14 32.27 -16.85 -22.79
CA ILE A 14 32.93 -16.59 -24.07
C ILE A 14 34.17 -17.48 -24.18
N GLN A 15 34.24 -18.29 -25.22
CA GLN A 15 35.44 -19.01 -25.61
C GLN A 15 36.29 -18.12 -26.53
N PRO A 16 37.47 -17.62 -26.13
CA PRO A 16 38.20 -16.59 -26.89
C PRO A 16 38.76 -17.06 -28.24
N ASN A 17 39.01 -18.36 -28.40
CA ASN A 17 39.55 -18.94 -29.63
C ASN A 17 38.78 -20.22 -30.01
N PHE A 18 37.59 -20.04 -30.55
CA PHE A 18 36.75 -21.16 -30.95
C PHE A 18 37.29 -21.80 -32.23
N ALA A 19 37.41 -23.13 -32.23
CA ALA A 19 37.90 -23.93 -33.35
C ALA A 19 39.26 -23.45 -33.93
N ASN A 20 40.15 -22.89 -33.10
CA ASN A 20 41.44 -22.32 -33.52
C ASN A 20 41.32 -21.22 -34.60
N SER A 21 40.16 -20.57 -34.71
CA SER A 21 39.91 -19.54 -35.72
C SER A 21 40.49 -18.16 -35.36
N GLY A 22 41.01 -17.98 -34.14
CA GLY A 22 41.40 -16.69 -33.57
C GLY A 22 40.23 -15.79 -33.21
N LYS A 23 38.98 -16.29 -33.29
CA LYS A 23 37.76 -15.54 -33.00
C LYS A 23 37.10 -16.05 -31.72
N CYS A 24 36.48 -15.12 -30.99
CA CYS A 24 35.68 -15.45 -29.82
C CYS A 24 34.31 -16.02 -30.21
N TYR A 25 33.76 -16.88 -29.35
CA TYR A 25 32.44 -17.48 -29.54
C TYR A 25 31.68 -17.56 -28.20
N LEU A 26 30.38 -17.31 -28.24
CA LEU A 26 29.47 -17.48 -27.10
C LEU A 26 29.14 -18.96 -26.94
N VAL A 27 29.65 -19.60 -25.89
CA VAL A 27 29.47 -21.05 -25.66
C VAL A 27 28.40 -21.36 -24.61
N GLY A 28 28.12 -20.41 -23.71
CA GLY A 28 27.13 -20.57 -22.67
C GLY A 28 26.33 -19.29 -22.45
N LEU A 29 25.01 -19.43 -22.28
CA LEU A 29 24.13 -18.36 -21.82
C LEU A 29 23.25 -18.93 -20.71
N ALA A 30 23.32 -18.31 -19.53
CA ALA A 30 22.58 -18.72 -18.35
C ALA A 30 21.81 -17.52 -17.75
N VAL A 31 20.85 -17.83 -16.88
CA VAL A 31 20.15 -16.85 -16.06
C VAL A 31 20.48 -17.13 -14.60
N THR A 32 21.10 -16.16 -13.92
CA THR A 32 21.69 -16.31 -12.58
C THR A 32 21.19 -15.25 -11.61
N ASP A 33 21.37 -15.50 -10.32
CA ASP A 33 20.97 -14.59 -9.23
C ASP A 33 21.94 -13.40 -9.13
N ASP A 34 23.23 -13.65 -9.37
CA ASP A 34 24.30 -12.65 -9.47
C ASP A 34 24.91 -12.66 -10.87
N PRO A 35 25.22 -11.49 -11.47
CA PRO A 35 25.79 -11.43 -12.81
C PRO A 35 27.28 -11.79 -12.79
N ALA A 36 27.70 -12.75 -13.64
CA ALA A 36 29.12 -13.03 -13.86
C ALA A 36 29.74 -12.16 -14.98
N SER A 37 28.95 -11.26 -15.57
CA SER A 37 29.36 -10.37 -16.66
C SER A 37 29.16 -8.91 -16.26
N LEU A 38 30.08 -8.04 -16.67
CA LEU A 38 29.97 -6.60 -16.42
C LEU A 38 28.91 -5.98 -17.34
N GLY A 39 28.10 -5.05 -16.80
CA GLY A 39 27.13 -4.27 -17.58
C GLY A 39 25.81 -4.97 -17.90
N THR A 40 25.47 -6.07 -17.23
CA THR A 40 24.18 -6.74 -17.38
C THR A 40 23.12 -6.12 -16.47
N GLU A 41 21.96 -5.76 -17.03
CA GLU A 41 20.81 -5.24 -16.29
C GLU A 41 19.83 -6.35 -15.88
N TYR A 42 18.91 -5.99 -14.98
CA TYR A 42 17.86 -6.90 -14.51
C TYR A 42 16.90 -7.27 -15.64
N LEU A 43 16.56 -8.56 -15.76
CA LEU A 43 15.64 -9.04 -16.80
C LEU A 43 14.23 -8.45 -16.64
N GLU A 44 13.81 -7.67 -17.63
CA GLU A 44 12.43 -7.18 -17.74
C GLU A 44 11.59 -8.08 -18.65
N PHE A 45 10.80 -8.97 -18.06
CA PHE A 45 9.93 -9.87 -18.82
C PHE A 45 8.72 -9.13 -19.41
N CYS A 46 8.87 -8.68 -20.66
CA CYS A 46 7.78 -8.15 -21.49
C CYS A 46 7.05 -6.92 -20.93
N ARG A 47 7.61 -6.24 -19.92
CA ARG A 47 6.97 -5.11 -19.21
C ARG A 47 6.64 -3.93 -20.13
N GLY A 48 7.56 -3.59 -21.04
CA GLY A 48 7.41 -2.51 -22.03
C GLY A 48 7.21 -2.99 -23.47
N ALA A 49 6.99 -4.30 -23.69
CA ALA A 49 6.94 -4.85 -25.04
C ALA A 49 5.68 -4.42 -25.79
N LYS A 50 5.84 -3.77 -26.96
CA LYS A 50 4.73 -3.42 -27.88
C LYS A 50 3.93 -4.64 -28.32
N PHE A 51 4.60 -5.78 -28.48
CA PHE A 51 3.97 -7.09 -28.67
C PHE A 51 4.31 -7.98 -27.47
N ASN A 52 3.40 -8.07 -26.50
CA ASN A 52 3.60 -8.85 -25.29
C ASN A 52 3.11 -10.30 -25.50
N PRO A 53 4.00 -11.31 -25.51
CA PRO A 53 3.63 -12.72 -25.72
C PRO A 53 2.76 -13.29 -24.59
N LEU A 54 2.69 -12.62 -23.44
CA LEU A 54 1.85 -13.01 -22.31
C LEU A 54 0.39 -12.56 -22.47
N ASN A 55 0.07 -11.71 -23.45
CA ASN A 55 -1.29 -11.24 -23.68
C ASN A 55 -2.30 -12.37 -23.91
N ARG A 56 -1.86 -13.52 -24.45
CA ARG A 56 -2.69 -14.72 -24.62
C ARG A 56 -3.22 -15.30 -23.31
N PHE A 57 -2.57 -15.01 -22.18
CA PHE A 57 -2.99 -15.46 -20.86
C PHE A 57 -3.93 -14.47 -20.17
N LYS A 58 -4.14 -13.30 -20.76
CA LYS A 58 -5.04 -12.28 -20.23
C LYS A 58 -6.42 -12.42 -20.84
N ALA A 59 -7.46 -12.49 -20.01
CA ALA A 59 -8.84 -12.41 -20.49
C ALA A 59 -9.19 -11.02 -21.05
N ALA A 60 -8.61 -9.96 -20.49
CA ALA A 60 -8.74 -8.58 -20.97
C ALA A 60 -7.39 -7.84 -20.92
N PRO A 61 -7.14 -6.84 -21.78
CA PRO A 61 -5.83 -6.16 -21.89
C PRO A 61 -5.30 -5.55 -20.58
N GLY A 62 -6.20 -5.05 -19.73
CA GLY A 62 -5.88 -4.43 -18.44
C GLY A 62 -5.52 -5.41 -17.33
N ASN A 63 -5.71 -6.72 -17.51
CA ASN A 63 -5.47 -7.70 -16.47
C ASN A 63 -3.97 -7.82 -16.17
N LEU A 64 -3.60 -7.82 -14.88
CA LEU A 64 -2.24 -8.05 -14.43
C LEU A 64 -2.02 -9.54 -14.21
N ILE A 65 -0.87 -10.05 -14.64
CA ILE A 65 -0.46 -11.43 -14.37
C ILE A 65 0.33 -11.39 -13.06
N SER A 66 -0.22 -12.00 -12.02
CA SER A 66 0.42 -12.14 -10.72
C SER A 66 0.49 -13.61 -10.32
N VAL A 67 1.27 -13.90 -9.28
CA VAL A 67 1.34 -15.23 -8.68
C VAL A 67 0.11 -15.42 -7.79
N ALA A 68 -0.56 -16.58 -7.93
CA ALA A 68 -1.61 -16.98 -7.00
C ALA A 68 -0.97 -17.24 -5.63
N THR A 69 -1.26 -16.38 -4.65
CA THR A 69 -0.87 -16.56 -3.26
C THR A 69 -2.11 -16.93 -2.48
N LEU A 70 -1.94 -17.79 -1.46
CA LEU A 70 -3.06 -18.18 -0.60
C LEU A 70 -3.51 -16.93 0.15
N ALA A 71 -4.69 -16.44 -0.19
CA ALA A 71 -5.38 -15.40 0.56
C ALA A 71 -6.32 -16.11 1.53
N GLU A 72 -6.01 -16.00 2.81
CA GLU A 72 -6.91 -16.47 3.87
C GLU A 72 -8.08 -15.48 3.93
N LEU A 73 -9.24 -15.92 3.43
CA LEU A 73 -10.48 -15.17 3.49
C LEU A 73 -11.20 -15.60 4.77
N GLU A 74 -11.00 -14.85 5.84
CA GLU A 74 -11.75 -15.01 7.08
C GLU A 74 -13.08 -14.26 6.94
N PHE A 75 -14.16 -15.02 6.84
CA PHE A 75 -15.51 -14.46 6.82
C PHE A 75 -16.00 -14.41 8.26
N GLU A 76 -16.13 -13.20 8.80
CA GLU A 76 -16.78 -13.01 10.10
C GLU A 76 -18.29 -13.24 9.93
N ASP A 77 -18.86 -14.12 10.76
CA ASP A 77 -20.30 -14.15 10.96
C ASP A 77 -20.72 -12.76 11.45
N LEU A 78 -21.55 -12.07 10.66
CA LEU A 78 -22.08 -10.78 11.11
C LEU A 78 -22.77 -11.01 12.46
N PRO A 79 -22.46 -10.19 13.49
CA PRO A 79 -23.16 -10.30 14.75
C PRO A 79 -24.66 -10.20 14.48
N GLU A 80 -25.45 -11.00 15.20
CA GLU A 80 -26.91 -10.98 15.18
C GLU A 80 -27.38 -9.53 15.05
N ASN A 81 -27.86 -9.15 13.87
CA ASN A 81 -28.10 -7.75 13.61
C ASN A 81 -29.23 -7.30 14.55
N VAL A 82 -29.13 -6.08 15.09
CA VAL A 82 -30.09 -5.54 16.08
C VAL A 82 -31.56 -5.74 15.65
N PHE A 83 -31.79 -5.75 14.33
CA PHE A 83 -33.08 -6.05 13.71
C PHE A 83 -33.59 -7.48 13.96
N THR A 84 -32.75 -8.52 13.88
CA THR A 84 -33.15 -9.91 14.16
C THR A 84 -33.50 -10.10 15.62
N ALA A 85 -32.70 -9.59 16.55
CA ALA A 85 -32.97 -9.66 17.98
C ALA A 85 -34.30 -8.95 18.39
N LEU A 86 -34.58 -7.76 17.83
CA LEU A 86 -35.86 -7.07 18.07
C LEU A 86 -37.03 -7.83 17.44
N SER A 87 -36.87 -8.29 16.20
CA SER A 87 -37.90 -9.04 15.48
C SER A 87 -38.30 -10.30 16.23
N ASP A 88 -37.34 -11.02 16.80
CA ASP A 88 -37.59 -12.26 17.52
C ASP A 88 -38.24 -12.03 18.90
N LYS A 89 -37.89 -10.93 19.59
CA LYS A 89 -38.64 -10.50 20.79
C LYS A 89 -40.10 -10.20 20.47
N VAL A 90 -40.37 -9.43 19.41
CA VAL A 90 -41.74 -9.09 18.99
C VAL A 90 -42.51 -10.33 18.53
N LYS A 91 -41.88 -11.22 17.75
CA LYS A 91 -42.49 -12.51 17.35
C LYS A 91 -42.84 -13.37 18.56
N THR A 92 -41.99 -13.38 19.59
CA THR A 92 -42.25 -14.13 20.82
C THR A 92 -43.50 -13.63 21.55
N ILE A 93 -43.71 -12.30 21.59
CA ILE A 93 -44.92 -11.70 22.16
C ILE A 93 -46.17 -12.17 21.39
N PHE A 94 -46.15 -12.08 20.05
CA PHE A 94 -47.30 -12.47 19.23
C PHE A 94 -47.51 -13.98 19.01
N SER A 95 -46.53 -14.81 19.34
CA SER A 95 -46.66 -16.28 19.22
C SER A 95 -47.44 -16.91 20.38
N ARG A 96 -47.83 -16.12 21.38
CA ARG A 96 -48.62 -16.59 22.52
C ARG A 96 -50.02 -16.98 22.04
N LYS A 97 -50.49 -18.16 22.43
CA LYS A 97 -51.86 -18.59 22.14
C LYS A 97 -52.81 -17.87 23.09
N GLN A 98 -53.65 -17.00 22.56
CA GLN A 98 -54.56 -16.19 23.37
C GLN A 98 -56.03 -16.56 23.17
N ALA A 99 -56.82 -16.37 24.24
CA ALA A 99 -58.23 -16.80 24.32
C ALA A 99 -59.25 -15.67 24.15
N SER A 100 -58.85 -14.40 24.24
CA SER A 100 -59.73 -13.23 24.12
C SER A 100 -59.06 -12.07 23.38
N ASP A 101 -59.87 -11.15 22.85
CA ASP A 101 -59.35 -9.96 22.17
C ASP A 101 -58.66 -8.98 23.13
N ASP A 102 -59.07 -8.91 24.40
CA ASP A 102 -58.42 -8.06 25.41
C ASP A 102 -56.96 -8.48 25.66
N ALA A 103 -56.71 -9.80 25.71
CA ALA A 103 -55.35 -10.32 25.77
C ALA A 103 -54.53 -9.91 24.53
N ARG A 104 -55.17 -9.82 23.35
CA ARG A 104 -54.49 -9.48 22.08
C ARG A 104 -54.10 -8.02 22.06
N PHE A 105 -54.94 -7.16 22.63
CA PHE A 105 -54.61 -5.75 22.81
C PHE A 105 -53.46 -5.54 23.80
N GLN A 106 -53.36 -6.37 24.86
CA GLN A 106 -52.22 -6.34 25.78
C GLN A 106 -50.91 -6.73 25.10
N ASP A 107 -50.91 -7.80 24.27
CA ASP A 107 -49.71 -8.19 23.51
C ASP A 107 -49.28 -7.09 22.51
N VAL A 108 -50.23 -6.40 21.86
CA VAL A 108 -49.92 -5.25 21.01
C VAL A 108 -49.29 -4.11 21.81
N HIS A 109 -49.83 -3.80 23.00
CA HIS A 109 -49.26 -2.78 23.87
C HIS A 109 -47.84 -3.13 24.31
N GLU A 110 -47.61 -4.38 24.72
CA GLU A 110 -46.28 -4.87 25.10
C GLU A 110 -45.28 -4.80 23.95
N ALA A 111 -45.68 -5.20 22.75
CA ALA A 111 -44.84 -5.12 21.56
C ALA A 111 -44.48 -3.67 21.19
N VAL A 112 -45.44 -2.74 21.26
CA VAL A 112 -45.20 -1.32 21.00
C VAL A 112 -44.28 -0.71 22.04
N THR A 113 -44.45 -1.04 23.32
CA THR A 113 -43.55 -0.60 24.40
C THR A 113 -42.14 -1.12 24.17
N THR A 114 -41.99 -2.42 23.86
CA THR A 114 -40.69 -3.04 23.57
C THR A 114 -39.98 -2.36 22.41
N VAL A 115 -40.70 -2.06 21.31
CA VAL A 115 -40.14 -1.34 20.17
C VAL A 115 -39.75 0.08 20.56
N SER A 116 -40.58 0.78 21.34
CA SER A 116 -40.34 2.17 21.75
C SER A 116 -39.10 2.29 22.65
N GLU A 117 -38.95 1.39 23.62
CA GLU A 117 -37.76 1.30 24.48
C GLU A 117 -36.51 1.03 23.64
N HIS A 118 -36.58 0.07 22.73
CA HIS A 118 -35.44 -0.27 21.88
C HIS A 118 -35.05 0.86 20.92
N VAL A 119 -36.02 1.60 20.38
CA VAL A 119 -35.76 2.80 19.57
C VAL A 119 -35.09 3.88 20.43
N GLN A 120 -35.57 4.09 21.65
CA GLN A 120 -34.98 5.07 22.58
C GLN A 120 -33.53 4.72 22.93
N GLU A 121 -33.24 3.47 23.27
CA GLU A 121 -31.89 2.99 23.55
C GLU A 121 -30.95 3.19 22.35
N ASN A 122 -31.39 2.81 21.15
CA ASN A 122 -30.60 2.98 19.94
C ASN A 122 -30.36 4.44 19.59
N LEU A 123 -31.35 5.32 19.77
CA LEU A 123 -31.18 6.76 19.55
C LEU A 123 -30.17 7.36 20.54
N THR A 124 -30.23 6.96 21.81
CA THR A 124 -29.26 7.39 22.82
C THR A 124 -27.85 6.89 22.50
N ALA A 125 -27.68 5.61 22.14
CA ALA A 125 -26.40 5.03 21.76
C ALA A 125 -25.83 5.68 20.48
N THR A 126 -26.69 5.96 19.50
CA THR A 126 -26.30 6.67 18.28
C THR A 126 -25.86 8.10 18.58
N GLY A 127 -26.58 8.80 19.47
CA GLY A 127 -26.21 10.14 19.93
C GLY A 127 -24.84 10.16 20.63
N GLN A 128 -24.56 9.16 21.47
CA GLN A 128 -23.24 9.00 22.11
C GLN A 128 -22.13 8.77 21.07
N ARG A 129 -22.36 7.85 20.12
CA ARG A 129 -21.38 7.57 19.05
C ARG A 129 -21.12 8.78 18.15
N LEU A 130 -22.16 9.58 17.88
CA LEU A 130 -22.00 10.85 17.16
C LEU A 130 -21.19 11.85 17.96
N ALA A 131 -21.45 12.02 19.25
CA ALA A 131 -20.66 12.90 20.11
C ALA A 131 -19.18 12.47 20.19
N GLU A 132 -18.91 11.16 20.29
CA GLU A 132 -17.55 10.61 20.23
C GLU A 132 -16.87 10.91 18.88
N LEU A 133 -17.59 10.73 17.77
CA LEU A 133 -17.11 11.06 16.42
C LEU A 133 -16.82 12.55 16.27
N GLU A 134 -17.69 13.43 16.77
CA GLU A 134 -17.50 14.88 16.76
C GLU A 134 -16.23 15.28 17.54
N ASN A 135 -16.02 14.68 18.71
CA ASN A 135 -14.82 14.90 19.51
C ASN A 135 -13.56 14.40 18.80
N ALA A 136 -13.58 13.16 18.27
CA ALA A 136 -12.47 12.61 17.51
C ALA A 136 -12.13 13.45 16.28
N PHE A 137 -13.15 13.97 15.59
CA PHE A 137 -12.96 14.84 14.44
C PHE A 137 -12.38 16.21 14.85
N ALA A 138 -12.81 16.78 15.98
CA ALA A 138 -12.24 18.01 16.52
C ALA A 138 -10.75 17.83 16.88
N THR A 139 -10.40 16.72 17.54
CA THR A 139 -9.00 16.37 17.83
C THR A 139 -8.18 16.19 16.55
N LEU A 140 -8.69 15.42 15.59
CA LEU A 140 -8.00 15.20 14.31
C LEU A 140 -7.74 16.53 13.58
N LYS A 141 -8.73 17.44 13.57
CA LYS A 141 -8.58 18.77 12.97
C LYS A 141 -7.48 19.57 13.66
N GLN A 142 -7.42 19.53 14.99
CA GLN A 142 -6.39 20.21 15.77
C GLN A 142 -5.00 19.64 15.48
N ASP A 143 -4.86 18.31 15.46
CA ASP A 143 -3.59 17.62 15.17
C ASP A 143 -3.07 17.92 13.77
N VAL A 144 -3.95 17.86 12.76
CA VAL A 144 -3.59 18.19 11.37
C VAL A 144 -3.14 19.64 11.26
N THR A 145 -3.83 20.56 11.93
CA THR A 145 -3.46 21.99 11.93
C THR A 145 -2.10 22.20 12.59
N SER A 146 -1.88 21.58 13.76
CA SER A 146 -0.60 21.66 14.49
C SER A 146 0.57 21.11 13.67
N LYS A 147 0.41 19.92 13.06
CA LYS A 147 1.42 19.33 12.18
C LYS A 147 1.71 20.18 10.96
N ALA A 148 0.69 20.79 10.36
CA ALA A 148 0.87 21.68 9.21
C ALA A 148 1.71 22.91 9.61
N ASP A 149 1.46 23.51 10.77
CA ASP A 149 2.22 24.66 11.25
C ASP A 149 3.66 24.30 11.64
N GLN A 150 3.86 23.17 12.33
CA GLN A 150 5.20 22.63 12.62
C GLN A 150 5.99 22.39 11.33
N THR A 151 5.35 21.80 10.31
CA THR A 151 5.99 21.54 9.01
C THR A 151 6.35 22.84 8.31
N ARG A 152 5.47 23.85 8.32
CA ARG A 152 5.76 25.19 7.76
C ARG A 152 6.95 25.84 8.47
N GLN A 153 7.01 25.75 9.80
CA GLN A 153 8.11 26.31 10.59
C GLN A 153 9.43 25.58 10.29
N ALA A 154 9.44 24.25 10.31
CA ALA A 154 10.61 23.45 9.97
C ALA A 154 11.11 23.73 8.54
N PHE A 155 10.19 23.84 7.58
CA PHE A 155 10.53 24.22 6.20
C PHE A 155 11.14 25.62 6.13
N SER A 156 10.56 26.61 6.82
CA SER A 156 11.11 27.97 6.86
C SER A 156 12.49 27.99 7.50
N GLN A 157 12.71 27.26 8.58
CA GLN A 157 14.01 27.14 9.25
C GLN A 157 15.04 26.47 8.34
N LEU A 158 14.67 25.40 7.64
CA LEU A 158 15.54 24.74 6.66
C LEU A 158 15.92 25.70 5.54
N LYS A 159 14.95 26.43 5.00
CA LYS A 159 15.20 27.44 3.96
C LYS A 159 16.19 28.50 4.45
N THR A 160 15.95 29.09 5.62
CA THR A 160 16.86 30.07 6.22
C THR A 160 18.25 29.49 6.47
N THR A 161 18.34 28.24 6.92
CA THR A 161 19.63 27.57 7.13
C THR A 161 20.37 27.45 5.81
N LEU A 162 19.74 26.90 4.77
CA LEU A 162 20.34 26.75 3.44
C LEU A 162 20.77 28.09 2.84
N ASP A 163 19.96 29.13 2.96
CA ASP A 163 20.27 30.48 2.48
C ASP A 163 21.53 31.08 3.16
N ASN A 164 21.84 30.66 4.40
CA ASN A 164 23.00 31.14 5.16
C ASN A 164 24.15 30.12 5.27
N THR A 165 24.05 28.96 4.61
CA THR A 165 25.07 27.89 4.70
C THR A 165 26.22 28.07 3.70
N GLU A 166 26.10 28.96 2.71
CA GLU A 166 27.23 29.26 1.83
C GLU A 166 28.42 29.79 2.63
N SER A 167 29.57 29.11 2.51
CA SER A 167 30.82 29.54 3.11
C SER A 167 31.34 30.77 2.35
N THR A 168 31.07 31.96 2.88
CA THR A 168 31.59 33.23 2.36
C THR A 168 33.11 33.36 2.47
N THR A 169 33.75 32.45 3.20
CA THR A 169 35.19 32.35 3.41
C THR A 169 35.86 31.30 2.53
N GLN A 170 35.11 30.43 1.85
CA GLN A 170 35.71 29.48 0.92
C GLN A 170 36.22 30.23 -0.32
N PRO A 171 37.53 30.16 -0.64
CA PRO A 171 38.03 30.73 -1.86
C PRO A 171 37.34 30.05 -3.05
N ARG A 172 36.81 30.87 -3.97
CA ARG A 172 36.21 30.38 -5.22
C ARG A 172 37.21 29.45 -5.89
N ARG A 173 36.78 28.23 -6.26
CA ARG A 173 37.63 27.25 -6.96
C ARG A 173 38.36 27.98 -8.09
N THR A 174 39.69 27.94 -8.06
CA THR A 174 40.52 28.55 -9.10
C THR A 174 40.12 27.96 -10.45
N LEU A 175 40.03 28.81 -11.48
CA LEU A 175 39.78 28.36 -12.84
C LEU A 175 40.76 27.26 -13.19
N SER A 176 40.27 26.17 -13.80
CA SER A 176 41.11 25.07 -14.25
C SER A 176 42.25 25.64 -15.10
N THR A 177 43.49 25.52 -14.61
CA THR A 177 44.68 25.82 -15.39
C THR A 177 44.77 24.72 -16.44
N GLY A 178 44.12 24.93 -17.58
CA GLY A 178 44.20 24.03 -18.73
C GLY A 178 45.66 23.63 -18.94
N GLY A 179 45.90 22.31 -18.95
CA GLY A 179 47.20 21.68 -18.74
C GLY A 179 48.37 22.44 -19.35
N GLY A 180 49.23 22.95 -18.49
CA GLY A 180 50.47 23.62 -18.85
C GLY A 180 51.53 23.31 -17.81
N GLY A 181 52.13 22.12 -17.93
CA GLY A 181 53.44 21.74 -17.40
C GLY A 181 53.64 21.81 -15.88
N ASP A 182 53.38 20.71 -15.17
CA ASP A 182 54.43 19.77 -14.77
C ASP A 182 53.75 18.51 -14.23
N GLU A 183 54.15 17.36 -14.74
CA GLU A 183 53.49 16.07 -14.53
C GLU A 183 53.83 15.52 -13.15
N LEU A 184 53.12 15.98 -12.11
CA LEU A 184 53.11 15.31 -10.82
C LEU A 184 52.25 14.05 -10.94
N LEU A 185 52.91 12.97 -11.37
CA LEU A 185 52.47 11.58 -11.17
C LEU A 185 52.30 11.33 -9.67
N THR A 186 51.07 11.43 -9.18
CA THR A 186 50.68 10.71 -7.96
C THR A 186 50.59 9.23 -8.29
N ASP A 187 51.35 8.43 -7.55
CA ASP A 187 51.23 6.98 -7.51
C ASP A 187 49.91 6.60 -6.83
N CYS A 188 49.05 5.94 -7.60
CA CYS A 188 47.96 5.14 -7.08
C CYS A 188 48.29 3.67 -7.34
#